data_AF-A0A2D6FCG1-F1
#
_entry.id   AF-A0A2D6FCG1-F1
#
_cell.length_a   1.000
_cell.length_b   1.000
_cell.length_c   1.000
_cell.angle_alpha   90.00
_cell.angle_beta   90.00
_cell.angle_gamma   90.00
#
_symmetry.space_group_name_H-M   'P 1'
#
loop_
_entity.id
_entity.type
_entity.pdbx_description
1 polymer ?
#
loop_
_entity_poly.entity_id
_entity_poly.type
_entity_poly.pdbx_seq_one_letter_code
_entity_poly.pdbx_strand_id
1 'polypeptide(L)'
;MAKIGFYDFINLAIPSIVNWLNDDIDNGNIASALYVTELNQYPGLIAIGHCSIEAVDQLETDVKLGRLRYVTSADPEICEKRSNLSLKDCWLGEQFLLYQLSDYRELIPQGENKENQNYIEAIKLPETGSSRFIEWIAETSQKIFCDPLSGYKLCLDSLVTTSRQRLLYDELKKDWTCNN
;
A
#
# COMPACT_ATOMS: atom_id res chain seq x y z
N MET A 1 13.48 -15.03 -20.86
CA MET A 1 12.20 -14.87 -20.17
C MET A 1 12.50 -14.65 -18.70
N ALA A 2 12.48 -13.40 -18.24
CA ALA A 2 12.77 -13.07 -16.85
C ALA A 2 11.58 -13.55 -15.99
N LYS A 3 11.87 -14.40 -15.01
CA LYS A 3 10.94 -14.71 -13.93
C LYS A 3 10.89 -13.47 -13.04
N ILE A 4 9.84 -12.67 -13.18
CA ILE A 4 9.53 -11.63 -12.20
C ILE A 4 8.95 -12.36 -10.99
N GLY A 5 9.84 -12.90 -10.16
CA GLY A 5 9.46 -13.32 -8.82
C GLY A 5 9.29 -12.07 -7.96
N PHE A 6 8.49 -12.18 -6.91
CA PHE A 6 8.29 -11.23 -5.81
C PHE A 6 9.59 -10.61 -5.20
N TYR A 7 10.77 -11.03 -5.67
CA TYR A 7 12.09 -10.68 -5.22
C TYR A 7 12.61 -9.32 -5.73
N ASP A 8 12.11 -8.78 -6.85
CA ASP A 8 12.62 -7.49 -7.36
C ASP A 8 12.03 -6.26 -6.66
N PHE A 9 10.95 -6.41 -5.87
CA PHE A 9 10.45 -5.31 -5.03
C PHE A 9 11.27 -5.09 -3.75
N ILE A 10 12.12 -6.03 -3.34
CA ILE A 10 12.85 -5.98 -2.05
C ILE A 10 14.24 -5.33 -2.19
N ASN A 11 14.74 -5.08 -3.41
CA ASN A 11 15.96 -4.28 -3.65
C ASN A 11 15.69 -2.87 -4.21
N LEU A 12 14.43 -2.49 -4.37
CA LEU A 12 14.06 -1.08 -4.51
C LEU A 12 14.17 -0.47 -3.11
N ALA A 13 14.97 0.58 -2.96
CA ALA A 13 15.02 1.34 -1.72
C ALA A 13 13.58 1.66 -1.30
N ILE A 14 13.16 1.19 -0.11
CA ILE A 14 11.81 1.40 0.39
C ILE A 14 11.57 2.93 0.35
N PRO A 15 10.61 3.41 -0.47
CA PRO A 15 10.36 4.83 -0.55
C PRO A 15 10.09 5.38 0.85
N SER A 16 10.59 6.57 1.15
CA SER A 16 10.34 7.21 2.44
C SER A 16 9.27 8.29 2.30
N ILE A 17 8.65 8.72 3.42
CA ILE A 17 7.74 9.87 3.41
C ILE A 17 8.46 11.13 2.91
N VAL A 18 9.75 11.28 3.17
CA VAL A 18 10.53 12.42 2.63
C VAL A 18 10.61 12.35 1.11
N ASN A 19 10.82 11.16 0.54
CA ASN A 19 10.84 10.99 -0.91
C ASN A 19 9.47 11.29 -1.50
N TRP A 20 8.38 10.85 -0.87
CA TRP A 20 7.03 11.19 -1.31
C TRP A 20 6.79 12.72 -1.28
N LEU A 21 7.16 13.38 -0.17
CA LEU A 21 6.98 14.83 0.01
C LEU A 21 7.78 15.66 -1.00
N ASN A 22 8.91 15.15 -1.46
CA ASN A 22 9.74 15.80 -2.49
C ASN A 22 9.38 15.39 -3.93
N ASP A 23 8.45 14.44 -4.12
CA ASP A 23 8.20 13.77 -5.40
C ASP A 23 9.41 13.00 -5.98
N ASP A 24 10.26 12.46 -5.11
CA ASP A 24 11.52 11.74 -5.40
C ASP A 24 11.35 10.21 -5.31
N ILE A 25 10.17 9.67 -5.62
CA ILE A 25 9.98 8.21 -5.68
C ILE A 25 10.34 7.74 -7.10
N ASP A 26 11.36 6.89 -7.19
CA ASP A 26 11.75 6.25 -8.45
C ASP A 26 10.56 5.54 -9.08
N ASN A 27 10.31 5.84 -10.36
CA ASN A 27 9.15 5.33 -11.10
C ASN A 27 7.80 5.64 -10.42
N GLY A 28 7.73 6.68 -9.58
CA GLY A 28 6.55 7.03 -8.79
C GLY A 28 5.27 7.23 -9.61
N ASN A 29 5.39 7.60 -10.89
CA ASN A 29 4.25 7.81 -11.79
C ASN A 29 3.80 6.54 -12.55
N ILE A 30 4.45 5.38 -12.37
CA ILE A 30 4.02 4.13 -13.00
C ILE A 30 2.63 3.74 -12.52
N ALA A 31 1.77 3.34 -13.46
CA ALA A 31 0.43 2.83 -13.17
C ALA A 31 0.52 1.58 -12.29
N SER A 32 -0.10 1.65 -11.13
CA SER A 32 0.00 0.66 -10.06
C SER A 32 -1.36 0.39 -9.45
N ALA A 33 -1.46 -0.71 -8.70
CA ALA A 33 -2.63 -1.06 -7.90
C ALA A 33 -2.22 -1.40 -6.47
N LEU A 34 -3.06 -1.03 -5.51
CA LEU A 34 -2.99 -1.52 -4.14
C LEU A 34 -3.88 -2.76 -4.04
N TYR A 35 -3.41 -3.78 -3.33
CA TYR A 35 -4.14 -5.02 -3.14
C TYR A 35 -4.14 -5.48 -1.69
N VAL A 36 -5.15 -6.29 -1.36
CA VAL A 36 -5.26 -7.05 -0.12
C VAL A 36 -5.42 -8.52 -0.48
N THR A 37 -4.61 -9.38 0.10
CA THR A 37 -4.64 -10.82 -0.18
C THR A 37 -4.43 -11.64 1.08
N GLU A 38 -4.98 -12.84 1.12
CA GLU A 38 -4.69 -13.81 2.17
C GLU A 38 -3.27 -14.38 2.02
N LEU A 39 -2.74 -15.01 3.07
CA LEU A 39 -1.47 -15.72 3.02
C LEU A 39 -1.71 -17.24 3.08
N ASN A 40 -1.32 -17.98 2.04
CA ASN A 40 -1.61 -19.42 1.91
C ASN A 40 -1.09 -20.26 3.10
N GLN A 41 0.07 -19.89 3.65
CA GLN A 41 0.72 -20.62 4.73
C GLN A 41 0.26 -20.17 6.13
N TYR A 42 -0.53 -19.09 6.21
CA TYR A 42 -0.92 -18.49 7.49
C TYR A 42 -2.40 -18.09 7.48
N PRO A 43 -3.29 -19.06 7.81
CA PRO A 43 -4.72 -18.82 7.86
C PRO A 43 -5.09 -17.65 8.78
N GLY A 44 -5.98 -16.78 8.32
CA GLY A 44 -6.41 -15.60 9.09
C GLY A 44 -5.45 -14.41 9.02
N LEU A 45 -4.32 -14.53 8.32
CA LEU A 45 -3.43 -13.40 8.03
C LEU A 45 -3.64 -12.90 6.59
N ILE A 46 -3.56 -11.59 6.43
CA ILE A 46 -3.55 -10.91 5.13
C ILE A 46 -2.27 -10.10 4.94
N ALA A 47 -1.93 -9.84 3.69
CA ALA A 47 -0.99 -8.81 3.30
C ALA A 47 -1.73 -7.65 2.62
N ILE A 48 -1.26 -6.43 2.88
CA ILE A 48 -1.59 -5.24 2.11
C ILE A 48 -0.33 -4.88 1.36
N GLY A 49 -0.44 -4.70 0.05
CA GLY A 49 0.71 -4.43 -0.80
C GLY A 49 0.32 -3.60 -2.01
N HIS A 50 1.32 -3.24 -2.82
CA HIS A 50 1.11 -2.63 -4.11
C HIS A 50 1.96 -3.32 -5.19
N CYS A 51 1.51 -3.24 -6.44
CA CYS A 51 2.26 -3.75 -7.59
C CYS A 51 2.00 -2.88 -8.83
N SER A 52 2.82 -3.04 -9.86
CA SER A 52 2.50 -2.51 -11.19
C SER A 52 1.15 -3.05 -11.66
N ILE A 53 0.37 -2.24 -12.38
CA ILE A 53 -0.92 -2.64 -12.92
C ILE A 53 -0.81 -3.88 -13.83
N GLU A 54 0.31 -4.03 -14.54
CA GLU A 54 0.59 -5.15 -15.44
C GLU A 54 0.89 -6.46 -14.69
N ALA A 55 1.15 -6.38 -13.37
CA ALA A 55 1.48 -7.53 -12.53
C ALA A 55 0.28 -8.03 -11.70
N VAL A 56 -0.89 -7.39 -11.79
CA VAL A 56 -2.08 -7.76 -10.99
C VAL A 56 -2.47 -9.23 -11.23
N ASP A 57 -2.53 -9.67 -12.49
CA ASP A 57 -2.88 -11.06 -12.84
C ASP A 57 -1.84 -12.07 -12.31
N GLN A 58 -0.60 -11.64 -12.11
CA GLN A 58 0.47 -12.51 -11.60
C GLN A 58 0.32 -12.77 -10.10
N LEU A 59 -0.42 -11.93 -9.36
CA LEU A 59 -0.67 -12.11 -7.92
C LEU A 59 -1.38 -13.43 -7.62
N GLU A 60 -2.31 -13.86 -8.48
CA GLU A 60 -3.03 -15.12 -8.32
C GLU A 60 -2.14 -16.36 -8.52
N THR A 61 -0.99 -16.18 -9.18
CA THR A 61 -0.05 -17.26 -9.46
C THR A 61 1.06 -17.39 -8.42
N ASP A 62 1.15 -16.45 -7.47
CA ASP A 62 2.16 -16.49 -6.41
C ASP A 62 1.80 -17.55 -5.36
N VAL A 63 2.71 -18.51 -5.15
CA VAL A 63 2.50 -19.62 -4.21
C VAL A 63 2.36 -19.19 -2.74
N LYS A 64 2.89 -18.01 -2.37
CA LYS A 64 2.79 -17.45 -1.02
C LYS A 64 1.47 -16.72 -0.80
N LEU A 65 0.95 -16.08 -1.85
CA LEU A 65 -0.30 -15.33 -1.79
C LEU A 65 -1.49 -16.26 -1.97
N GLY A 66 -2.49 -16.09 -1.12
CA GLY A 66 -3.75 -16.78 -1.21
C GLY A 66 -4.76 -15.99 -2.03
N ARG A 67 -6.02 -16.10 -1.61
CA ARG A 67 -7.14 -15.44 -2.28
C ARG A 67 -6.96 -13.92 -2.23
N LEU A 68 -7.00 -13.29 -3.41
CA LEU A 68 -7.12 -11.83 -3.53
C LEU A 68 -8.47 -11.39 -2.96
N ARG A 69 -8.43 -10.49 -1.98
CA ARG A 69 -9.61 -10.01 -1.25
C ARG A 69 -10.08 -8.66 -1.74
N TYR A 70 -9.17 -7.82 -2.21
CA TYR A 70 -9.44 -6.50 -2.73
C TYR A 70 -8.30 -6.05 -3.64
N VAL A 71 -8.60 -5.30 -4.70
CA VAL A 71 -7.62 -4.63 -5.54
C VAL A 71 -8.21 -3.34 -6.08
N THR A 72 -7.48 -2.24 -5.97
CA THR A 72 -7.98 -0.92 -6.37
C THR A 72 -8.28 -0.80 -7.85
N SER A 73 -7.60 -1.57 -8.70
CA SER A 73 -7.86 -1.60 -10.15
C SER A 73 -9.17 -2.31 -10.54
N ALA A 74 -9.81 -2.99 -9.59
CA ALA A 74 -11.13 -3.58 -9.75
C ALA A 74 -12.20 -2.88 -8.90
N ASP A 75 -11.84 -1.79 -8.20
CA ASP A 75 -12.79 -1.00 -7.42
C ASP A 75 -13.55 -0.05 -8.36
N PRO A 76 -14.88 -0.19 -8.50
CA PRO A 76 -15.65 0.57 -9.46
C PRO A 76 -15.68 2.07 -9.15
N GLU A 77 -15.68 2.46 -7.87
CA GLU A 77 -15.74 3.86 -7.47
C GLU A 77 -14.40 4.56 -7.79
N ILE A 78 -13.29 3.89 -7.50
CA ILE A 78 -11.96 4.39 -7.85
C ILE A 78 -11.82 4.46 -9.37
N CYS A 79 -12.20 3.41 -10.11
CA CYS A 79 -12.11 3.38 -11.57
C CYS A 79 -12.97 4.45 -12.26
N GLU A 80 -14.12 4.82 -11.67
CA GLU A 80 -14.95 5.93 -12.18
C GLU A 80 -14.27 7.28 -12.01
N LYS A 81 -13.57 7.50 -10.88
CA LYS A 81 -12.94 8.78 -10.53
C LYS A 81 -11.53 8.94 -11.08
N ARG A 82 -10.80 7.84 -11.24
CA ARG A 82 -9.36 7.80 -11.54
C ARG A 82 -9.10 6.74 -12.59
N SER A 83 -8.57 7.16 -13.74
CA SER A 83 -8.20 6.23 -14.82
C SER A 83 -7.11 5.25 -14.40
N ASN A 84 -6.14 5.71 -13.59
CA ASN A 84 -5.08 4.89 -13.01
C ASN A 84 -4.62 5.50 -11.67
N LEU A 85 -4.06 4.66 -10.80
CA LEU A 85 -3.31 5.08 -9.62
C LEU A 85 -1.82 5.01 -9.92
N SER A 86 -1.05 5.94 -9.35
CA SER A 86 0.40 5.93 -9.49
C SER A 86 1.05 5.08 -8.38
N LEU A 87 2.29 4.63 -8.59
CA LEU A 87 3.07 3.92 -7.58
C LEU A 87 3.18 4.72 -6.29
N LYS A 88 3.48 6.03 -6.38
CA LYS A 88 3.59 6.90 -5.20
C LYS A 88 2.27 7.02 -4.44
N ASP A 89 1.12 7.01 -5.13
CA ASP A 89 -0.20 7.04 -4.50
C ASP A 89 -0.47 5.72 -3.77
N CYS A 90 -0.23 4.59 -4.45
CA CYS A 90 -0.44 3.25 -3.88
C CYS A 90 0.47 3.02 -2.66
N TRP A 91 1.73 3.43 -2.76
CA TRP A 91 2.68 3.37 -1.65
C TRP A 91 2.21 4.21 -0.46
N LEU A 92 1.79 5.46 -0.67
CA LEU A 92 1.30 6.32 0.42
C LEU A 92 0.05 5.71 1.09
N GLY A 93 -0.89 5.21 0.29
CA GLY A 93 -2.10 4.57 0.80
C GLY A 93 -1.80 3.29 1.58
N GLU A 94 -0.88 2.46 1.10
CA GLU A 94 -0.39 1.28 1.82
C GLU A 94 0.23 1.68 3.16
N GLN A 95 1.16 2.63 3.19
CA GLN A 95 1.81 3.06 4.44
C GLN A 95 0.79 3.58 5.45
N PHE A 96 -0.21 4.34 4.99
CA PHE A 96 -1.31 4.79 5.84
C PHE A 96 -2.11 3.62 6.39
N LEU A 97 -2.55 2.68 5.55
CA LEU A 97 -3.31 1.51 5.99
C LEU A 97 -2.52 0.66 6.99
N LEU A 98 -1.24 0.40 6.71
CA LEU A 98 -0.36 -0.33 7.62
C LEU A 98 -0.20 0.42 8.96
N TYR A 99 -0.11 1.75 8.95
CA TYR A 99 -0.06 2.56 10.17
C TYR A 99 -1.37 2.46 10.97
N GLN A 100 -2.53 2.61 10.32
CA GLN A 100 -3.83 2.49 11.00
C GLN A 100 -4.08 1.08 11.57
N LEU A 101 -3.49 0.06 10.95
CA LEU A 101 -3.64 -1.34 11.34
C LEU A 101 -2.47 -1.86 12.19
N SER A 102 -1.68 -0.96 12.79
CA SER A 102 -0.48 -1.34 13.56
C SER A 102 -0.77 -2.35 14.67
N ASP A 103 -1.92 -2.23 15.32
CA ASP A 103 -2.32 -3.09 16.44
C ASP A 103 -2.66 -4.54 16.01
N TYR A 104 -2.86 -4.75 14.71
CA TYR A 104 -3.15 -6.04 14.10
C TYR A 104 -1.92 -6.65 13.41
N ARG A 105 -0.76 -6.00 13.46
CA ARG A 105 0.46 -6.50 12.81
C ARG A 105 0.96 -7.77 13.50
N GLU A 106 1.22 -8.80 12.71
CA GLU A 106 1.98 -9.97 13.12
C GLU A 106 3.22 -10.12 12.23
N LEU A 107 4.36 -10.41 12.89
CA LEU A 107 5.61 -10.72 12.21
C LEU A 107 5.67 -12.21 11.92
N ILE A 108 5.68 -12.55 10.64
CA ILE A 108 5.81 -13.94 10.21
C ILE A 108 7.30 -14.23 9.95
N PRO A 109 7.90 -15.22 10.64
CA PRO A 109 9.23 -15.70 10.31
C PRO A 109 9.22 -16.30 8.91
N GLN A 110 10.03 -15.77 7.98
CA GLN A 110 10.28 -16.49 6.74
C GLN A 110 11.08 -17.76 7.09
N GLY A 111 10.58 -18.92 6.63
CA GLY A 111 11.24 -20.21 6.83
C GLY A 111 12.70 -20.22 6.37
N GLU A 112 13.45 -21.16 6.96
CA GLU A 112 14.91 -21.36 6.90
C GLU A 112 15.60 -21.02 5.56
N ASN A 113 15.94 -19.76 5.33
CA ASN A 113 17.04 -19.38 4.45
C ASN A 113 17.88 -18.33 5.17
N LYS A 114 18.99 -18.81 5.75
CA LYS A 114 19.89 -18.11 6.69
C LYS A 114 20.63 -16.89 6.13
N GLU A 115 20.28 -16.39 4.95
CA GLU A 115 20.94 -15.22 4.35
C GLU A 115 20.04 -13.99 4.22
N ASN A 116 18.73 -14.09 4.46
CA ASN A 116 17.82 -12.93 4.49
C ASN A 116 16.84 -13.05 5.66
N GLN A 117 17.11 -12.36 6.76
CA GLN A 117 16.16 -12.18 7.86
C GLN A 117 15.05 -11.19 7.49
N ASN A 118 14.30 -11.46 6.42
CA ASN A 118 13.22 -10.58 5.99
C ASN A 118 11.90 -11.11 6.57
N TYR A 119 11.39 -10.48 7.62
CA TYR A 119 10.03 -10.73 8.08
C TYR A 119 9.05 -10.15 7.06
N ILE A 120 7.91 -10.82 6.85
CA ILE A 120 6.78 -10.21 6.16
C ILE A 120 5.91 -9.58 7.24
N GLU A 121 5.65 -8.27 7.12
CA GLU A 121 4.60 -7.63 7.90
C GLU A 121 3.25 -8.13 7.38
N ALA A 122 2.52 -8.87 8.20
CA ALA A 122 1.17 -9.34 7.90
C ALA A 122 0.18 -8.72 8.90
N ILE A 123 -1.09 -8.66 8.50
CA ILE A 123 -2.17 -8.18 9.34
C ILE A 123 -3.06 -9.36 9.73
N LYS A 124 -3.26 -9.55 11.03
CA LYS A 124 -4.16 -10.56 11.56
C LYS A 124 -5.60 -10.08 11.49
N LEU A 125 -6.42 -10.84 10.78
CA LEU A 125 -7.85 -10.61 10.77
C LEU A 125 -8.46 -10.94 12.14
N PRO A 126 -9.39 -10.11 12.64
CA PRO A 126 -10.12 -10.44 13.85
C PRO A 126 -10.98 -11.70 13.62
N GLU A 127 -11.06 -12.57 14.63
CA GLU A 127 -11.83 -13.82 14.57
C GLU A 127 -13.31 -13.57 14.28
N THR A 128 -13.87 -12.50 14.86
CA THR A 128 -15.22 -12.02 14.57
C THR A 128 -15.16 -10.77 13.72
N GLY A 129 -15.85 -10.78 12.57
CA GLY A 129 -16.00 -9.60 11.72
C GLY A 129 -14.92 -9.43 10.64
N SER A 130 -14.19 -10.49 10.28
CA SER A 130 -13.13 -10.43 9.26
C SER A 130 -13.59 -9.83 7.93
N SER A 131 -14.82 -10.11 7.47
CA SER A 131 -15.37 -9.49 6.25
C SER A 131 -15.51 -7.97 6.38
N ARG A 132 -16.03 -7.48 7.51
CA ARG A 132 -16.15 -6.04 7.78
C ARG A 132 -14.79 -5.35 7.86
N PHE A 133 -13.77 -6.08 8.32
CA PHE A 133 -12.41 -5.58 8.35
C PHE A 133 -11.85 -5.34 6.94
N ILE A 134 -12.10 -6.27 6.00
CA ILE A 134 -11.74 -6.09 4.58
C ILE A 134 -12.57 -4.98 3.93
N GLU A 135 -13.88 -4.92 4.20
CA GLU A 135 -14.75 -3.83 3.73
C GLU A 135 -14.23 -2.47 4.20
N TRP A 136 -13.80 -2.37 5.46
CA TRP A 136 -13.19 -1.14 5.98
C TRP A 136 -11.91 -0.74 5.22
N ILE A 137 -11.05 -1.70 4.84
CA ILE A 137 -9.86 -1.41 4.02
C ILE A 137 -10.28 -0.88 2.64
N ALA A 138 -11.30 -1.47 2.02
CA ALA A 138 -11.82 -1.03 0.73
C ALA A 138 -12.41 0.39 0.82
N GLU A 139 -13.31 0.64 1.77
CA GLU A 139 -13.91 1.97 2.00
C GLU A 139 -12.86 3.04 2.33
N THR A 140 -11.83 2.66 3.09
CA THR A 140 -10.72 3.57 3.41
C THR A 140 -9.88 3.86 2.17
N SER A 141 -9.64 2.85 1.33
CA SER A 141 -8.95 3.03 0.04
C SER A 141 -9.73 3.97 -0.88
N GLN A 142 -11.06 3.83 -0.97
CA GLN A 142 -11.91 4.76 -1.74
C GLN A 142 -11.75 6.21 -1.25
N LYS A 143 -11.77 6.44 0.07
CA LYS A 143 -11.56 7.78 0.65
C LYS A 143 -10.19 8.37 0.31
N ILE A 144 -9.16 7.54 0.20
CA ILE A 144 -7.79 7.96 -0.15
C ILE A 144 -7.70 8.29 -1.65
N PHE A 145 -8.28 7.45 -2.51
CA PHE A 145 -7.96 7.48 -3.94
C PHE A 145 -8.98 8.22 -4.81
N CYS A 146 -10.24 8.34 -4.39
CA CYS A 146 -11.28 9.01 -5.17
C CYS A 146 -11.13 10.53 -5.22
N ASP A 147 -10.59 11.15 -4.15
CA ASP A 147 -10.18 12.56 -4.11
C ASP A 147 -8.71 12.63 -3.65
N PRO A 148 -7.77 12.81 -4.58
CA PRO A 148 -6.34 12.75 -4.27
C PRO A 148 -5.89 13.79 -3.24
N LEU A 149 -6.37 15.03 -3.32
CA LEU A 149 -5.92 16.07 -2.40
C LEU A 149 -6.41 15.80 -0.98
N SER A 150 -7.67 15.42 -0.83
CA SER A 150 -8.23 15.05 0.47
C SER A 150 -7.59 13.78 1.02
N GLY A 151 -7.35 12.79 0.16
CA GLY A 151 -6.67 11.55 0.51
C GLY A 151 -5.22 11.75 0.95
N TYR A 152 -4.45 12.60 0.25
CA TYR A 152 -3.07 12.91 0.63
C TYR A 152 -3.02 13.60 1.99
N LYS A 153 -3.93 14.55 2.26
CA LYS A 153 -4.04 15.18 3.59
C LYS A 153 -4.30 14.14 4.68
N LEU A 154 -5.30 13.28 4.47
CA LEU A 154 -5.65 12.20 5.40
C LEU A 154 -4.44 11.32 5.74
N CYS A 155 -3.70 10.89 4.71
CA CYS A 155 -2.52 10.05 4.89
C CYS A 155 -1.38 10.79 5.62
N LEU A 156 -1.01 11.97 5.13
CA LEU A 156 0.18 12.70 5.62
C LEU A 156 -0.02 13.25 7.02
N ASP A 157 -1.24 13.65 7.40
CA ASP A 157 -1.53 14.08 8.77
C ASP A 157 -1.22 12.99 9.81
N SER A 158 -1.34 11.72 9.41
CA SER A 158 -1.01 10.56 10.26
C SER A 158 0.46 10.15 10.17
N LEU A 159 1.06 10.21 8.98
CA LEU A 159 2.38 9.63 8.71
C LEU A 159 3.55 10.59 8.99
N VAL A 160 3.30 11.90 9.03
CA VAL A 160 4.34 12.92 9.30
C VAL A 160 4.65 12.99 10.80
N THR A 161 5.81 12.45 11.18
CA THR A 161 6.21 12.30 12.59
C THR A 161 7.38 13.21 12.99
N THR A 162 8.17 13.69 12.04
CA THR A 162 9.38 14.49 12.31
C THR A 162 9.22 15.95 11.92
N SER A 163 9.99 16.85 12.56
CA SER A 163 10.00 18.28 12.22
C SER A 163 10.39 18.53 10.76
N ARG A 164 11.34 17.76 10.22
CA ARG A 164 11.75 17.88 8.81
C ARG A 164 10.61 17.57 7.86
N GLN A 165 9.91 16.45 8.06
CA GLN A 165 8.75 16.08 7.25
C GLN A 165 7.62 17.11 7.39
N ARG A 166 7.43 17.66 8.60
CA ARG A 166 6.40 18.68 8.83
C ARG A 166 6.66 19.96 8.05
N LEU A 167 7.91 20.41 7.98
CA LEU A 167 8.28 21.57 7.15
C LEU A 167 7.97 21.32 5.67
N LEU A 168 8.39 20.17 5.12
CA LEU A 168 8.11 19.80 3.73
C LEU A 168 6.60 19.69 3.45
N TYR A 169 5.84 19.12 4.39
CA TYR A 169 4.40 19.01 4.27
C TYR A 169 3.70 20.38 4.34
N ASP A 170 4.17 21.29 5.19
CA ASP A 170 3.65 22.65 5.27
C ASP A 170 3.96 23.47 4.00
N GLU A 171 5.07 23.20 3.32
CA GLU A 171 5.38 23.75 2.00
C GLU A 171 4.41 23.22 0.95
N LEU A 172 4.27 21.90 0.85
CA LEU A 172 3.35 21.25 -0.10
C LEU A 172 1.89 21.71 0.07
N LYS A 173 1.43 21.90 1.30
CA LYS A 173 0.06 22.40 1.57
C LYS A 173 -0.17 23.80 1.01
N LYS A 174 0.84 24.67 0.99
CA LYS A 174 0.70 26.02 0.42
C LYS A 174 0.44 25.94 -1.08
N ASP A 175 1.12 25.03 -1.77
CA ASP A 175 0.95 24.83 -3.21
C ASP A 175 -0.46 24.34 -3.56
N TRP A 176 -1.08 23.54 -2.69
CA TRP A 176 -2.47 23.11 -2.86
C TRP A 176 -3.48 24.24 -2.65
N THR A 177 -3.18 25.21 -1.79
CA THR A 177 -4.08 26.34 -1.54
C THR A 177 -3.94 27.47 -2.56
N CYS A 178 -2.79 27.59 -3.22
CA CYS A 178 -2.50 28.65 -4.18
C CYS A 178 -2.91 28.30 -5.63
N ASN A 179 -3.09 27.01 -5.94
CA ASN A 179 -3.46 26.51 -7.27
C ASN A 179 -4.93 26.07 -7.38
N ASN A 180 -5.77 26.42 -6.41
CA ASN A 180 -7.24 26.29 -6.44
C ASN A 180 -7.88 27.68 -6.53
#